data_AF-A0A6P0X9K4-F1
#
_entry.id   AF-A0A6P0X9K4-F1
#
_cell.length_a   1.000
_cell.length_b   1.000
_cell.length_c   1.000
_cell.angle_alpha   90.00
_cell.angle_beta   90.00
_cell.angle_gamma   90.00
#
_symmetry.space_group_name_H-M   'P 1'
#
loop_
_entity.id
_entity.type
_entity.pdbx_description
1 polymer ?
#
loop_
_entity_poly.entity_id
_entity_poly.type
_entity_poly.pdbx_seq_one_letter_code
_entity_poly.pdbx_strand_id
1 'polypeptide(L)'
;MSTQQPNPTTVSTESLSTSDLAVTELIEESTTINYVDTIETVISSLDQENTAMVSHSEGGFLWKFKYGSVEVFVQLTGITDDDTFTVWSSVLQLPANNEPELMRKLLEMNWSDTFEACFGIVESQVVVLSTRTVAELSPGEISRAITVVATIADDNDDIFQAEYGASS
;
A
#
# COMPACT_ATOMS: atom_id res chain seq x y z
N MET A 1 -53.04 -50.26 -9.50
CA MET A 1 -51.84 -51.08 -9.28
C MET A 1 -51.03 -51.02 -10.56
N SER A 2 -50.14 -50.04 -10.65
CA SER A 2 -48.66 -50.19 -10.58
C SER A 2 -48.08 -50.48 -11.97
N THR A 3 -47.08 -49.78 -12.49
CA THR A 3 -46.28 -48.63 -12.06
C THR A 3 -45.54 -48.17 -13.32
N GLN A 4 -45.50 -46.86 -13.54
CA GLN A 4 -44.61 -46.19 -14.47
C GLN A 4 -43.20 -46.19 -13.87
N GLN A 5 -42.16 -46.54 -14.63
CA GLN A 5 -40.79 -46.25 -14.23
C GLN A 5 -39.97 -45.85 -15.45
N PRO A 6 -39.60 -44.56 -15.59
CA PRO A 6 -38.61 -44.12 -16.57
C PRO A 6 -37.19 -44.43 -16.05
N ASN A 7 -36.30 -44.78 -16.98
CA ASN A 7 -34.86 -44.92 -16.77
C ASN A 7 -34.28 -43.72 -16.02
N PRO A 8 -33.34 -43.92 -15.08
CA PRO A 8 -32.63 -42.80 -14.48
C PRO A 8 -31.68 -42.21 -15.53
N THR A 9 -31.90 -40.94 -15.84
CA THR A 9 -30.97 -40.06 -16.54
C THR A 9 -29.60 -40.19 -15.87
N THR A 10 -28.63 -40.71 -16.62
CA THR A 10 -27.22 -40.71 -16.24
C THR A 10 -26.82 -39.29 -15.94
N VAL A 11 -26.42 -39.04 -14.69
CA VAL A 11 -25.68 -37.86 -14.27
C VAL A 11 -24.47 -37.79 -15.18
N SER A 12 -24.50 -36.89 -16.15
CA SER A 12 -23.28 -36.47 -16.83
C SER A 12 -22.58 -35.55 -15.85
N THR A 13 -21.84 -36.14 -14.93
CA THR A 13 -20.74 -35.45 -14.28
C THR A 13 -19.80 -35.12 -15.43
N GLU A 14 -19.82 -33.87 -15.88
CA GLU A 14 -18.80 -33.35 -16.77
C GLU A 14 -17.46 -33.72 -16.13
N SER A 15 -16.77 -34.67 -16.75
CA SER A 15 -15.39 -34.96 -16.43
C SER A 15 -14.60 -33.74 -16.89
N LEU A 16 -14.45 -32.77 -15.98
CA LEU A 16 -13.47 -31.70 -16.13
C LEU A 16 -12.15 -32.38 -16.50
N SER A 17 -11.70 -32.11 -17.72
CA SER A 17 -10.49 -32.71 -18.24
C SER A 17 -9.34 -32.31 -17.34
N THR A 18 -8.41 -33.21 -17.07
CA THR A 18 -7.18 -32.90 -16.31
C THR A 18 -6.38 -31.77 -16.96
N SER A 19 -6.61 -31.50 -18.26
CA SER A 19 -6.08 -30.32 -18.95
C SER A 19 -6.73 -29.00 -18.51
N ASP A 20 -8.02 -28.97 -18.21
CA ASP A 20 -8.70 -27.74 -17.75
C ASP A 20 -8.32 -27.40 -16.31
N LEU A 21 -8.15 -28.42 -15.46
CA LEU A 21 -7.61 -28.25 -14.10
C LEU A 21 -6.15 -27.78 -14.14
N ALA A 22 -5.32 -28.37 -15.01
CA ALA A 22 -3.94 -27.94 -15.19
C ALA A 22 -3.83 -26.52 -15.77
N VAL A 23 -4.73 -26.10 -16.66
CA VAL A 23 -4.77 -24.72 -17.15
C VAL A 23 -5.21 -23.76 -16.05
N THR A 24 -6.15 -24.14 -15.18
CA THR A 24 -6.59 -23.31 -14.05
C THR A 24 -5.47 -23.16 -12.99
N GLU A 25 -4.77 -24.25 -12.68
CA GLU A 25 -3.64 -24.28 -11.72
C GLU A 25 -2.39 -23.55 -12.28
N LEU A 26 -2.13 -23.65 -13.59
CA LEU A 26 -1.08 -22.88 -14.27
C LEU A 26 -1.44 -21.40 -14.43
N ILE A 27 -2.73 -21.04 -14.47
CA ILE A 27 -3.18 -19.64 -14.45
C ILE A 27 -3.01 -19.06 -13.04
N GLU A 28 -3.32 -19.81 -11.98
CA GLU A 28 -3.08 -19.40 -10.58
C GLU A 28 -1.59 -19.17 -10.28
N GLU A 29 -0.69 -20.01 -10.80
CA GLU A 29 0.77 -19.80 -10.67
C GLU A 29 1.31 -18.65 -11.55
N SER A 30 0.57 -18.19 -12.56
CA SER A 30 1.04 -17.18 -13.52
C SER A 30 0.73 -15.72 -13.16
N THR A 31 0.07 -15.46 -12.02
CA THR A 31 -0.31 -14.11 -11.60
C THR A 31 -0.12 -13.84 -10.11
N THR A 32 0.75 -14.57 -9.41
CA THR A 32 1.24 -14.09 -8.11
C THR A 32 2.15 -12.89 -8.37
N ILE A 33 1.60 -11.68 -8.29
CA ILE A 33 2.39 -10.45 -8.32
C ILE A 33 3.46 -10.59 -7.23
N ASN A 34 4.73 -10.53 -7.61
CA ASN A 34 5.79 -10.46 -6.61
C ASN A 34 5.81 -9.03 -6.05
N TYR A 35 5.01 -8.83 -5.00
CA TYR A 35 4.86 -7.55 -4.31
C TYR A 35 6.21 -7.01 -3.82
N VAL A 36 7.07 -7.89 -3.29
CA VAL A 36 8.41 -7.54 -2.79
C VAL A 36 9.27 -6.99 -3.92
N ASP A 37 9.44 -7.75 -5.01
CA ASP A 37 10.27 -7.31 -6.15
C ASP A 37 9.73 -6.01 -6.78
N THR A 38 8.40 -5.87 -6.82
CA THR A 38 7.75 -4.67 -7.35
C THR A 38 8.06 -3.45 -6.48
N ILE A 39 7.92 -3.57 -5.16
CA ILE A 39 8.24 -2.50 -4.21
C ILE A 39 9.72 -2.13 -4.32
N GLU A 40 10.62 -3.11 -4.33
CA GLU A 40 12.06 -2.87 -4.44
C GLU A 40 12.43 -2.18 -5.76
N THR A 41 11.80 -2.58 -6.87
CA THR A 41 11.98 -1.93 -8.17
C THR A 41 11.52 -0.47 -8.12
N VAL A 42 10.34 -0.20 -7.57
CA VAL A 42 9.83 1.17 -7.41
C VAL A 42 10.78 2.00 -6.55
N ILE A 43 11.19 1.50 -5.38
CA ILE A 43 12.09 2.20 -4.47
C ILE A 43 13.42 2.50 -5.18
N SER A 44 14.01 1.53 -5.87
CA SER A 44 15.27 1.73 -6.60
C SER A 44 15.17 2.79 -7.70
N SER A 45 13.98 3.00 -8.25
CA SER A 45 13.74 4.04 -9.26
C SER A 45 13.55 5.45 -8.67
N LEU A 46 13.14 5.54 -7.40
CA LEU A 46 12.87 6.80 -6.70
C LEU A 46 14.04 7.27 -5.82
N ASP A 47 14.77 6.33 -5.20
CA ASP A 47 15.87 6.59 -4.29
C ASP A 47 17.16 6.97 -5.05
N GLN A 48 17.29 8.26 -5.35
CA GLN A 48 18.43 8.79 -6.10
C GLN A 48 19.76 8.70 -5.34
N GLU A 49 19.71 8.60 -4.00
CA GLU A 49 20.89 8.60 -3.12
C GLU A 49 21.31 7.19 -2.68
N ASN A 50 20.59 6.14 -3.12
CA ASN A 50 20.85 4.75 -2.74
C ASN A 50 20.89 4.56 -1.21
N THR A 51 19.89 5.12 -0.55
CA THR A 51 19.65 5.12 0.90
C THR A 51 18.75 3.98 1.37
N ALA A 52 18.15 3.24 0.44
CA ALA A 52 17.17 2.20 0.72
C ALA A 52 17.72 1.13 1.69
N MET A 53 16.93 0.87 2.73
CA MET A 53 17.13 -0.21 3.70
C MET A 53 15.87 -1.06 3.77
N VAL A 54 16.06 -2.36 3.97
CA VAL A 54 14.96 -3.32 4.14
C VAL A 54 15.13 -4.12 5.43
N SER A 55 14.04 -4.30 6.15
CA SER A 55 13.93 -5.16 7.31
C SER A 55 12.87 -6.23 7.08
N HIS A 56 13.24 -7.47 7.38
CA HIS A 56 12.37 -8.64 7.27
C HIS A 56 12.06 -9.15 8.67
N SER A 57 10.78 -9.36 8.99
CA SER A 57 10.34 -9.87 10.29
C SER A 57 9.17 -10.84 10.14
N GLU A 58 8.79 -11.53 11.22
CA GLU A 58 7.57 -12.35 11.24
C GLU A 58 6.29 -11.54 10.97
N GLY A 59 6.33 -10.22 11.20
CA GLY A 59 5.22 -9.29 10.92
C GLY A 59 5.23 -8.68 9.52
N GLY A 60 6.04 -9.23 8.59
CA GLY A 60 6.14 -8.77 7.21
C GLY A 60 7.43 -8.01 6.91
N PHE A 61 7.35 -7.18 5.86
CA PHE A 61 8.46 -6.44 5.27
C PHE A 61 8.32 -4.95 5.56
N LEU A 62 9.44 -4.29 5.86
CA LEU A 62 9.51 -2.84 6.04
C LEU A 62 10.70 -2.31 5.25
N TRP A 63 10.44 -1.43 4.29
CA TRP A 63 11.45 -0.67 3.57
C TRP A 63 11.47 0.78 4.06
N LYS A 64 12.64 1.39 3.93
CA LYS A 64 12.89 2.77 4.29
C LYS A 64 13.87 3.38 3.31
N PHE A 65 13.57 4.52 2.73
CA PHE A 65 14.45 5.22 1.79
C PHE A 65 14.22 6.73 1.86
N LYS A 66 15.14 7.52 1.31
CA LYS A 66 14.98 8.96 1.16
C LYS A 66 14.41 9.34 -0.19
N TYR A 67 13.57 10.35 -0.19
CA TYR A 67 13.09 11.02 -1.39
C TYR A 67 13.08 12.52 -1.11
N GLY A 68 13.93 13.28 -1.82
CA GLY A 68 14.17 14.69 -1.49
C GLY A 68 14.67 14.87 -0.05
N SER A 69 13.99 15.66 0.77
CA SER A 69 14.34 15.89 2.18
C SER A 69 13.73 14.86 3.14
N VAL A 70 12.72 14.09 2.72
CA VAL A 70 11.95 13.21 3.60
C VAL A 70 12.45 11.76 3.62
N GLU A 71 12.10 11.06 4.71
CA GLU A 71 12.31 9.62 4.86
C GLU A 71 10.97 8.89 4.71
N VAL A 72 10.88 8.05 3.69
CA VAL A 72 9.66 7.31 3.30
C VAL A 72 9.75 5.89 3.80
N PHE A 73 8.66 5.40 4.38
CA PHE A 73 8.49 4.04 4.85
C PHE A 73 7.45 3.32 4.00
N VAL A 74 7.75 2.07 3.67
CA VAL A 74 6.83 1.16 2.97
C VAL A 74 6.74 -0.11 3.77
N GLN A 75 5.53 -0.56 4.10
CA GLN A 75 5.27 -1.78 4.84
C GLN A 75 4.34 -2.69 4.06
N LEU A 76 4.66 -3.97 4.08
CA LEU A 76 3.82 -5.05 3.56
C LEU A 76 3.72 -6.13 4.64
N THR A 77 2.55 -6.34 5.22
CA THR A 77 2.40 -7.30 6.34
C THR A 77 2.44 -8.77 5.88
N GLY A 78 2.19 -9.01 4.60
CA GLY A 78 2.18 -10.32 3.96
C GLY A 78 1.70 -10.24 2.52
N ILE A 79 1.32 -11.38 1.92
CA ILE A 79 0.95 -11.50 0.50
C ILE A 79 -0.47 -12.01 0.28
N THR A 80 -1.26 -12.15 1.35
CA THR A 80 -2.67 -12.57 1.27
C THR A 80 -3.59 -11.35 1.12
N ASP A 81 -4.82 -11.55 0.64
CA ASP A 81 -5.77 -10.45 0.42
C ASP A 81 -6.07 -9.65 1.71
N ASP A 82 -6.00 -10.29 2.88
CA ASP A 82 -6.23 -9.68 4.19
C ASP A 82 -5.01 -8.91 4.72
N ASP A 83 -3.84 -9.08 4.09
CA ASP A 83 -2.65 -8.32 4.41
C ASP A 83 -2.78 -6.86 3.98
N THR A 84 -1.98 -6.00 4.59
CA THR A 84 -2.01 -4.56 4.35
C THR A 84 -0.71 -4.10 3.70
N PHE A 85 -0.86 -3.22 2.72
CA PHE A 85 0.20 -2.41 2.15
C PHE A 85 0.05 -0.97 2.66
N THR A 86 1.07 -0.46 3.34
CA THR A 86 1.06 0.89 3.93
C THR A 86 2.31 1.65 3.54
N VAL A 87 2.15 2.88 3.06
CA VAL A 87 3.24 3.83 2.79
C VAL A 87 3.01 5.05 3.66
N TRP A 88 4.05 5.56 4.31
CA TRP A 88 3.96 6.82 5.04
C TRP A 88 5.29 7.56 5.08
N SER A 89 5.21 8.86 5.37
CA SER A 89 6.36 9.71 5.62
C SER A 89 6.00 10.79 6.64
N SER A 90 6.94 11.12 7.51
CA SER A 90 6.82 12.17 8.52
C SER A 90 7.07 13.54 7.90
N VAL A 91 6.20 14.52 8.20
CA VAL A 91 6.30 15.89 7.68
C VAL A 91 6.48 16.94 8.77
N LEU A 92 6.08 16.65 10.02
CA LEU A 92 6.25 17.58 11.14
C LEU A 92 6.24 16.86 12.48
N GLN A 93 7.20 17.19 13.35
CA GLN A 93 7.21 16.73 14.74
C GLN A 93 6.24 17.56 15.60
N LEU A 94 5.42 16.89 16.41
CA LEU A 94 4.58 17.51 17.43
C LEU A 94 5.30 17.51 18.80
N PRO A 95 5.01 18.49 19.69
CA PRO A 95 4.02 19.56 19.53
C PRO A 95 4.47 20.64 18.54
N ALA A 96 3.50 21.17 17.79
CA ALA A 96 3.72 22.25 16.82
C ALA A 96 3.20 23.60 17.34
N ASN A 97 3.67 24.69 16.74
CA ASN A 97 3.06 25.99 16.95
C ASN A 97 1.67 26.04 16.32
N ASN A 98 0.69 26.61 17.03
CA ASN A 98 -0.67 26.83 16.53
C ASN A 98 -1.38 25.57 15.98
N GLU A 99 -1.31 24.46 16.72
CA GLU A 99 -1.92 23.17 16.32
C GLU A 99 -3.39 23.26 15.89
N PRO A 100 -4.29 24.06 16.49
CA PRO A 100 -5.68 24.14 16.02
C PRO A 100 -5.81 24.60 14.57
N GLU A 101 -4.90 25.48 14.11
CA GLU A 101 -4.86 25.92 12.72
C GLU A 101 -4.25 24.85 11.82
N LEU A 102 -3.12 24.25 12.23
CA LEU A 102 -2.49 23.13 11.52
C LEU A 102 -3.50 21.99 11.29
N MET A 103 -4.20 21.55 12.35
CA MET A 103 -5.16 20.44 12.25
C MET A 103 -6.31 20.75 11.28
N ARG A 104 -6.78 22.00 11.22
CA ARG A 104 -7.77 22.40 10.23
C ARG A 104 -7.19 22.29 8.81
N LYS A 105 -5.99 22.83 8.59
CA LYS A 105 -5.31 22.81 7.29
C LYS A 105 -5.10 21.38 6.78
N LEU A 106 -4.62 20.47 7.63
CA LEU A 106 -4.44 19.06 7.28
C LEU A 106 -5.75 18.38 6.86
N LEU A 107 -6.85 18.64 7.58
CA LEU A 107 -8.16 18.10 7.25
C LEU A 107 -8.75 18.69 5.95
N GLU A 108 -8.50 19.96 5.67
CA GLU A 108 -8.89 20.61 4.41
C GLU A 108 -8.10 20.02 3.23
N MET A 109 -6.79 19.83 3.38
CA MET A 109 -5.94 19.21 2.36
C MET A 109 -6.32 17.76 2.07
N ASN A 110 -6.74 17.00 3.10
CA ASN A 110 -7.23 15.62 2.93
C ASN A 110 -8.44 15.53 1.98
N TRP A 111 -9.17 16.62 1.74
CA TRP A 111 -10.30 16.65 0.82
C TRP A 111 -9.88 16.96 -0.62
N SER A 112 -8.88 17.83 -0.83
CA SER A 112 -8.57 18.39 -2.15
C SER A 112 -7.27 17.88 -2.77
N ASP A 113 -6.22 17.70 -1.98
CA ASP A 113 -4.84 17.74 -2.47
C ASP A 113 -4.04 16.46 -2.18
N THR A 114 -4.60 15.52 -1.42
CA THR A 114 -3.89 14.28 -1.03
C THR A 114 -4.19 13.06 -1.90
N PHE A 115 -5.09 13.16 -2.89
CA PHE A 115 -5.53 12.04 -3.72
C PHE A 115 -5.97 10.81 -2.88
N GLU A 116 -5.30 9.66 -3.04
CA GLU A 116 -5.51 8.44 -2.24
C GLU A 116 -4.70 8.38 -0.93
N ALA A 117 -3.91 9.41 -0.64
CA ALA A 117 -3.21 9.57 0.63
C ALA A 117 -4.03 10.48 1.57
N CYS A 118 -3.62 10.53 2.83
CA CYS A 118 -4.15 11.48 3.81
C CYS A 118 -3.12 11.80 4.88
N PHE A 119 -3.27 12.94 5.52
CA PHE A 119 -2.55 13.30 6.74
C PHE A 119 -3.14 12.60 7.96
N GLY A 120 -2.27 12.12 8.83
CA GLY A 120 -2.58 11.51 10.11
C GLY A 120 -1.54 11.86 11.17
N ILE A 121 -1.71 11.30 12.37
CA ILE A 121 -0.76 11.43 13.47
C ILE A 121 -0.35 10.05 13.95
N VAL A 122 0.95 9.80 14.04
CA VAL A 122 1.55 8.60 14.63
C VAL A 122 2.76 9.01 15.45
N GLU A 123 2.93 8.44 16.64
CA GLU A 123 4.11 8.69 17.49
C GLU A 123 4.48 10.18 17.69
N SER A 124 3.47 11.03 17.90
CA SER A 124 3.64 12.49 18.02
C SER A 124 4.24 13.16 16.76
N GLN A 125 4.01 12.60 15.59
CA GLN A 125 4.39 13.18 14.31
C GLN A 125 3.19 13.27 13.39
N VAL A 126 3.11 14.38 12.65
CA VAL A 126 2.21 14.47 11.50
C VAL A 126 2.85 13.68 10.37
N VAL A 127 2.09 12.75 9.81
CA VAL A 127 2.51 11.92 8.68
C VAL A 127 1.55 12.06 7.52
N VAL A 128 2.06 11.92 6.30
CA VAL A 128 1.26 11.57 5.12
C VAL A 128 1.28 10.06 5.00
N LEU A 129 0.13 9.43 4.77
CA LEU A 129 0.06 7.99 4.57
C LEU A 129 -0.94 7.60 3.48
N SER A 130 -0.73 6.42 2.90
CA SER A 130 -1.73 5.67 2.16
C SER A 130 -1.68 4.22 2.64
N THR A 131 -2.84 3.64 2.92
CA THR A 131 -2.95 2.26 3.42
C THR A 131 -4.15 1.57 2.81
N ARG A 132 -3.98 0.32 2.41
CA ARG A 132 -5.05 -0.52 1.86
C ARG A 132 -4.69 -2.00 1.97
N THR A 133 -5.69 -2.86 1.74
CA THR A 133 -5.47 -4.29 1.61
C THR A 133 -4.67 -4.63 0.36
N VAL A 134 -3.96 -5.76 0.41
CA VAL A 134 -3.20 -6.33 -0.72
C VAL A 134 -4.14 -6.92 -1.78
N ALA A 135 -5.39 -7.20 -1.43
CA ALA A 135 -6.42 -7.65 -2.36
C ALA A 135 -6.45 -6.81 -3.65
N GLU A 136 -6.26 -7.50 -4.78
CA GLU A 136 -6.24 -6.94 -6.14
C GLU A 136 -5.23 -5.79 -6.34
N LEU A 137 -4.23 -5.66 -5.47
CA LEU A 137 -3.22 -4.62 -5.55
C LEU A 137 -2.33 -4.84 -6.78
N SER A 138 -2.36 -3.89 -7.71
CA SER A 138 -1.56 -3.94 -8.93
C SER A 138 -0.18 -3.26 -8.77
N PRO A 139 0.80 -3.60 -9.62
CA PRO A 139 2.09 -2.90 -9.62
C PRO A 139 1.99 -1.39 -9.83
N GLY A 140 1.02 -0.95 -10.63
CA GLY A 140 0.77 0.47 -10.88
C GLY A 140 0.26 1.20 -9.63
N GLU A 141 -0.59 0.55 -8.84
CA GLU A 141 -1.09 1.12 -7.57
C GLU A 141 0.02 1.19 -6.51
N ILE A 142 0.90 0.19 -6.43
CA ILE A 142 2.09 0.22 -5.55
C ILE A 142 2.98 1.41 -5.91
N SER A 143 3.34 1.52 -7.19
CA SER A 143 4.18 2.61 -7.69
C SER A 143 3.56 3.98 -7.41
N ARG A 144 2.25 4.11 -7.68
CA ARG A 144 1.52 5.35 -7.47
C ARG A 144 1.44 5.72 -6.00
N ALA A 145 1.07 4.81 -5.11
CA ALA A 145 0.96 5.07 -3.67
C ALA A 145 2.31 5.51 -3.07
N ILE A 146 3.41 4.84 -3.43
CA ILE A 146 4.76 5.22 -2.98
C ILE A 146 5.12 6.62 -3.47
N THR A 147 4.92 6.88 -4.77
CA THR A 147 5.28 8.17 -5.39
C THR A 147 4.45 9.32 -4.82
N VAL A 148 3.14 9.11 -4.66
CA VAL A 148 2.20 10.13 -4.14
C VAL A 148 2.56 10.50 -2.71
N VAL A 149 2.77 9.52 -1.83
CA VAL A 149 3.14 9.80 -0.43
C VAL A 149 4.50 10.50 -0.36
N ALA A 150 5.49 10.02 -1.10
CA ALA A 150 6.83 10.63 -1.12
C ALA A 150 6.80 12.09 -1.60
N THR A 151 6.08 12.35 -2.69
CA THR A 151 5.96 13.70 -3.27
C THR A 151 5.20 14.65 -2.36
N ILE A 152 4.04 14.24 -1.81
CA ILE A 152 3.27 15.09 -0.90
C ILE A 152 4.08 15.39 0.36
N ALA A 153 4.82 14.42 0.89
CA ALA A 153 5.63 14.64 2.07
C ALA A 153 6.77 15.63 1.81
N ASP A 154 7.53 15.45 0.73
CA ASP A 154 8.62 16.35 0.31
C ASP A 154 8.12 17.77 -0.05
N ASP A 155 6.92 17.89 -0.63
CA ASP A 155 6.35 19.21 -0.97
C ASP A 155 5.90 19.99 0.28
N ASN A 156 5.61 19.31 1.40
CA ASN A 156 4.95 19.92 2.56
C ASN A 156 5.83 19.99 3.83
N ASP A 157 6.90 19.21 3.95
CA ASP A 157 7.73 19.15 5.16
C ASP A 157 8.33 20.52 5.51
N ASP A 158 8.98 21.19 4.56
CA ASP A 158 9.59 22.50 4.74
C ASP A 158 8.53 23.58 5.01
N ILE A 159 7.38 23.50 4.36
CA ILE A 159 6.26 24.45 4.54
C ILE A 159 5.72 24.34 5.97
N PHE A 160 5.43 23.12 6.42
CA PHE A 160 4.91 22.91 7.76
C PHE A 160 5.95 23.21 8.83
N GLN A 161 7.21 22.89 8.59
CA GLN A 161 8.30 23.24 9.50
C GLN A 161 8.48 24.75 9.61
N ALA A 162 8.35 25.50 8.52
CA ALA A 162 8.46 26.96 8.53
C ALA A 162 7.26 27.66 9.20
N GLU A 163 6.04 27.19 8.96
CA GLU A 163 4.81 27.80 9.49
C GLU A 163 4.51 27.37 10.94
N TYR A 164 4.73 26.10 11.26
CA TYR A 164 4.27 25.46 12.49
C TYR A 164 5.38 24.79 13.28
N GLY A 165 6.61 24.73 12.77
CA GLY A 165 7.74 24.14 13.49
C GLY A 165 7.97 24.83 14.84
N ALA A 166 8.08 24.02 15.90
CA ALA A 166 8.44 24.53 17.20
C ALA A 166 9.90 25.00 17.18
N SER A 167 10.15 26.28 17.51
CA SER A 167 11.49 26.75 17.82
C SER A 167 11.98 25.98 19.05
N SER A 168 13.02 25.16 18.88
CA SER A 168 13.69 24.48 19.99
C SER A 168 14.31 25.47 20.97
#